data_AF-A0A1X0Q8L5-F1
#
_entry.id   AF-A0A1X0Q8L5-F1
#
_cell.length_a   1.000
_cell.length_b   1.000
_cell.length_c   1.000
_cell.angle_alpha   90.00
_cell.angle_beta   90.00
_cell.angle_gamma   90.00
#
_symmetry.space_group_name_H-M   'P 1'
#
loop_
_entity.id
_entity.type
_entity.pdbx_description
1 polymer ?
#
loop_
_entity_poly.entity_id
_entity_poly.type
_entity_poly.pdbx_seq_one_letter_code
_entity_poly.pdbx_strand_id
1 'polypeptide(L)'
;MQIEIKHGSPYTPTTQGVIERFNRTFKSKLRRTREFGKLDWKNELKVIIEGYNYCKSRATGYAPIEFFNGSLCIDADNNIFLKTIV
;
A
#
# COMPACT_ATOMS: atom_id res chain seq x y z
N MET A 1 6.16 -20.07 -11.66
CA MET A 1 5.74 -18.66 -11.60
C MET A 1 6.51 -17.92 -12.69
N GLN A 2 5.85 -17.44 -13.74
CA GLN A 2 6.51 -16.71 -14.83
C GLN A 2 6.39 -15.21 -14.53
N ILE A 3 7.50 -14.49 -14.53
CA ILE A 3 7.53 -13.05 -14.24
C ILE A 3 7.70 -12.32 -15.57
N GLU A 4 6.73 -11.49 -15.92
CA GLU A 4 6.78 -10.59 -17.07
C GLU A 4 7.31 -9.22 -16.62
N ILE A 5 8.34 -8.70 -17.27
CA ILE A 5 8.89 -7.37 -16.99
C ILE A 5 8.12 -6.34 -17.82
N LYS A 6 7.50 -5.37 -17.15
CA LYS A 6 6.79 -4.25 -17.79
C LYS A 6 7.52 -2.94 -17.52
N HIS A 7 7.70 -2.14 -18.58
CA HIS A 7 8.33 -0.83 -18.50
C HIS A 7 7.30 0.28 -18.73
N GLY A 8 7.46 1.39 -18.01
CA GLY A 8 6.69 2.60 -18.25
C GLY A 8 7.31 3.46 -19.35
N SER A 9 6.53 4.39 -19.88
CA SER A 9 7.03 5.37 -20.85
C SER A 9 8.19 6.19 -20.24
N PRO A 10 9.23 6.50 -21.02
CA PRO A 10 10.35 7.32 -20.54
C PRO A 10 9.88 8.64 -19.93
N TYR A 11 10.53 9.06 -18.84
CA TYR A 11 10.30 10.34 -18.16
C TYR A 11 8.83 10.64 -17.81
N THR A 12 8.01 9.59 -17.67
CA THR A 12 6.57 9.71 -17.45
C THR A 12 6.21 9.14 -16.07
N PRO A 13 6.37 9.93 -14.98
CA PRO A 13 6.14 9.46 -13.60
C PRO A 13 4.69 8.98 -13.37
N THR A 14 3.73 9.54 -14.12
CA THR A 14 2.31 9.18 -14.05
C THR A 14 2.05 7.69 -14.32
N THR A 15 2.91 7.02 -15.10
CA THR A 15 2.80 5.57 -15.36
C THR A 15 2.96 4.73 -14.10
N GLN A 16 3.64 5.26 -13.07
CA GLN A 16 3.94 4.59 -11.82
C GLN A 16 3.23 5.25 -10.62
N GLY A 17 2.08 5.88 -10.86
CA GLY A 17 1.37 6.66 -9.83
C GLY A 17 0.99 5.90 -8.55
N VAL A 18 0.77 4.57 -8.63
CA VAL A 18 0.44 3.75 -7.45
C VAL A 18 1.63 3.68 -6.49
N ILE A 19 2.83 3.38 -6.99
CA ILE A 19 4.03 3.31 -6.15
C ILE A 19 4.43 4.70 -5.64
N GLU A 20 4.21 5.75 -6.43
CA GLU A 20 4.46 7.12 -6.01
C GLU A 20 3.54 7.55 -4.85
N ARG A 21 2.24 7.23 -4.92
CA ARG A 21 1.30 7.48 -3.82
C ARG A 21 1.65 6.68 -2.57
N PHE A 22 2.07 5.43 -2.74
CA PHE A 22 2.60 4.62 -1.65
C PHE A 22 3.82 5.30 -1.00
N ASN A 23 4.82 5.69 -1.79
CA ASN A 23 6.04 6.34 -1.32
C ASN A 23 5.75 7.63 -0.54
N ARG A 24 4.78 8.43 -1.00
CA ARG A 24 4.33 9.63 -0.27
C ARG A 24 3.75 9.29 1.11
N THR A 25 2.86 8.29 1.16
CA THR A 25 2.25 7.82 2.42
C THR A 25 3.32 7.26 3.36
N PHE A 26 4.23 6.44 2.83
CA PHE A 26 5.31 5.82 3.56
C PHE A 26 6.25 6.87 4.20
N LYS A 27 6.73 7.83 3.40
CA LYS A 27 7.55 8.95 3.90
C LYS A 27 6.82 9.78 4.95
N SER A 28 5.51 9.99 4.79
CA SER A 28 4.71 10.70 5.79
C SER A 28 4.60 9.94 7.11
N LYS A 29 4.51 8.59 7.08
CA LYS A 29 4.50 7.77 8.30
C LYS A 29 5.87 7.79 8.97
N LEU A 30 6.94 7.58 8.20
CA LEU A 30 8.31 7.64 8.69
C LEU A 30 8.62 8.96 9.40
N ARG A 31 8.16 10.09 8.84
CA ARG A 31 8.34 11.40 9.46
C ARG A 31 7.61 11.54 10.81
N ARG A 32 6.49 10.83 11.01
CA ARG A 32 5.70 10.87 12.26
C ARG A 32 6.23 9.94 13.33
N THR A 33 6.84 8.82 12.94
CA THR A 33 7.38 7.83 13.87
C THR A 33 8.75 8.22 14.43
N ARG A 34 9.48 9.08 13.72
CA ARG A 34 10.73 9.69 14.18
C ARG A 34 10.55 10.42 15.53
N GLU A 35 11.30 10.03 16.55
CA GLU A 35 11.63 10.91 17.68
C GLU A 35 12.60 12.02 17.24
N PHE A 36 12.48 13.22 17.81
CA PHE A 36 13.42 14.31 17.50
C PHE A 36 14.86 13.89 17.86
N GLY A 37 15.73 13.73 16.85
CA GLY A 37 17.17 13.51 17.04
C GLY A 37 17.66 12.06 16.88
N LYS A 38 16.77 11.06 16.72
CA LYS A 38 17.16 9.67 16.42
C LYS A 38 16.43 9.18 15.18
N LEU A 39 17.18 8.94 14.10
CA LEU A 39 16.65 8.34 12.87
C LEU A 39 17.12 6.89 12.76
N ASP A 40 16.49 5.99 13.50
CA ASP A 40 16.67 4.55 13.29
C ASP A 40 15.64 4.01 12.28
N TRP A 41 15.67 4.60 11.09
CA TRP A 41 14.67 4.33 10.05
C TRP A 41 14.59 2.84 9.69
N LYS A 42 15.71 2.10 9.83
CA LYS A 42 15.80 0.67 9.50
C LYS A 42 14.92 -0.17 10.43
N ASN A 43 15.00 0.09 11.73
CA ASN A 43 14.18 -0.62 12.72
C ASN A 43 12.70 -0.23 12.62
N GLU A 44 12.42 1.01 12.23
CA GLU A 44 11.05 1.51 12.02
C GLU A 44 10.38 1.00 10.74
N LEU A 45 11.15 0.51 9.75
CA LEU A 45 10.59 0.05 8.46
C LEU A 45 9.49 -0.98 8.66
N LYS A 46 9.75 -1.99 9.50
CA LYS A 46 8.81 -3.10 9.72
C LYS A 46 7.50 -2.61 10.31
N VAL A 47 7.58 -1.79 11.35
CA VAL A 47 6.43 -1.20 12.04
C VAL A 47 5.58 -0.36 11.08
N ILE A 48 6.24 0.45 10.23
CA ILE A 48 5.54 1.31 9.26
C ILE A 48 4.83 0.48 8.18
N ILE A 49 5.48 -0.57 7.68
CA ILE A 49 4.90 -1.46 6.66
C ILE A 49 3.71 -2.21 7.24
N GLU A 50 3.84 -2.78 8.44
CA GLU A 50 2.73 -3.45 9.13
C GLU A 50 1.57 -2.47 9.37
N GLY A 51 1.86 -1.28 9.89
CA GLY A 51 0.86 -0.23 10.07
C GLY A 51 0.22 0.25 8.76
N TYR A 52 0.86 0.09 7.60
CA TYR A 52 0.24 0.33 6.30
C TYR A 52 -0.65 -0.84 5.87
N ASN A 53 -0.17 -2.08 5.99
CA ASN A 53 -0.88 -3.27 5.53
C ASN A 53 -2.14 -3.58 6.36
N TYR A 54 -2.11 -3.34 7.68
CA TYR A 54 -3.25 -3.57 8.58
C TYR A 54 -4.07 -2.30 8.84
N CYS A 55 -3.57 -1.15 8.39
CA CYS A 55 -4.20 0.17 8.38
C CYS A 55 -5.45 0.26 7.47
N LYS A 56 -6.68 0.40 7.97
CA LYS A 56 -7.83 0.70 7.11
C LYS A 56 -7.65 2.05 6.41
N SER A 57 -7.77 2.07 5.09
CA SER A 57 -7.73 3.30 4.31
C SER A 57 -9.05 4.06 4.47
N ARG A 58 -8.99 5.39 4.61
CA ARG A 58 -10.18 6.24 4.69
C ARG A 58 -11.03 6.21 3.42
N ALA A 59 -10.39 6.02 2.26
CA ALA A 59 -11.08 6.04 0.97
C ALA A 59 -11.91 4.77 0.73
N THR A 60 -11.40 3.62 1.18
CA THR A 60 -12.04 2.32 0.94
C THR A 60 -12.72 1.73 2.17
N GLY A 61 -12.32 2.14 3.38
CA GLY A 61 -12.77 1.53 4.64
C GLY A 61 -12.09 0.22 5.00
N TYR A 62 -11.16 -0.26 4.15
CA TYR A 62 -10.51 -1.57 4.28
C TYR A 62 -8.98 -1.44 4.31
N ALA A 63 -8.33 -2.41 4.93
CA ALA A 63 -6.89 -2.53 5.03
C ALA A 63 -6.31 -3.29 3.80
N PRO A 64 -5.13 -2.90 3.29
CA PRO A 64 -4.51 -3.56 2.14
C PRO A 64 -4.37 -5.08 2.26
N ILE A 65 -4.12 -5.59 3.48
CA ILE A 65 -3.98 -7.03 3.73
C ILE A 65 -5.26 -7.82 3.45
N GLU A 66 -6.43 -7.19 3.61
CA GLU A 66 -7.74 -7.83 3.38
C GLU A 66 -7.95 -8.13 1.87
N PHE A 67 -7.37 -7.30 0.99
CA PHE A 67 -7.32 -7.55 -0.45
C PHE A 67 -6.28 -8.60 -0.81
N PHE A 68 -5.09 -8.54 -0.20
CA PHE A 68 -4.00 -9.48 -0.48
C PHE A 68 -4.35 -10.92 -0.09
N ASN A 69 -5.01 -11.11 1.06
CA ASN A 69 -5.43 -12.42 1.55
C ASN A 69 -6.67 -12.97 0.82
N GLY A 70 -7.26 -12.20 -0.11
CA GLY A 70 -8.43 -12.63 -0.89
C GLY A 70 -9.75 -12.64 -0.11
N SER A 71 -9.80 -12.00 1.06
CA SER A 71 -11.01 -11.84 1.86
C SER A 71 -11.98 -10.81 1.23
N LEU A 72 -11.43 -9.84 0.51
CA LEU A 72 -12.18 -8.83 -0.25
C LEU A 72 -11.98 -9.02 -1.75
N CYS A 73 -13.05 -8.79 -2.51
CA CYS A 73 -13.04 -8.72 -3.96
C CYS A 73 -13.62 -7.39 -4.45
N ILE A 74 -13.26 -7.05 -5.69
CA ILE A 74 -13.70 -5.84 -6.39
C ILE A 74 -14.43 -6.31 -7.66
N ASP A 75 -15.63 -5.80 -7.92
CA ASP A 75 -16.37 -6.08 -9.17
C ASP A 75 -15.87 -5.20 -10.33
N ALA A 76 -16.48 -5.38 -11.50
CA ALA A 76 -16.21 -4.54 -12.67
C ALA A 76 -16.59 -3.06 -12.46
N ASP A 77 -17.50 -2.78 -11.52
CA ASP A 77 -18.01 -1.45 -11.21
C ASP A 77 -17.24 -0.76 -10.06
N ASN A 78 -16.18 -1.38 -9.55
CA ASN A 78 -15.35 -0.96 -8.42
C ASN A 78 -16.02 -0.97 -7.04
N ASN A 79 -17.11 -1.70 -6.85
CA ASN A 79 -17.67 -1.98 -5.53
C ASN A 79 -16.83 -3.04 -4.81
N ILE A 80 -16.63 -2.84 -3.51
CA ILE A 80 -15.85 -3.74 -2.65
C ILE A 80 -16.82 -4.59 -1.84
N PHE A 81 -16.67 -5.91 -1.90
CA PHE A 81 -17.51 -6.86 -1.17
C PHE A 81 -16.66 -7.98 -0.56
N LEU A 82 -17.22 -8.60 0.47
CA LEU A 82 -16.65 -9.80 1.07
C LEU A 82 -16.82 -10.96 0.09
N LYS A 83 -15.76 -11.74 -0.07
CA LYS A 83 -15.85 -12.99 -0.83
C LYS A 83 -16.64 -13.99 0.02
N THR A 84 -17.96 -14.09 -0.21
CA THR A 84 -18.78 -15.13 0.42
C THR A 84 -18.25 -16.49 -0.03
N ILE A 85 -17.75 -17.28 0.91
CA ILE A 85 -17.44 -18.69 0.70
C ILE A 85 -18.80 -19.40 0.59
N VAL A 86 -19.15 -19.83 -0.61
CA VAL A 86 -20.16 -20.89 -0.83
C VAL A 86 -19.39 -22.20 -0.94
#